data_AF-A0A914D7E3-F1
#
_entry.id   AF-A0A914D7E3-F1
#
_cell.length_a   1.000
_cell.length_b   1.000
_cell.length_c   1.000
_cell.angle_alpha   90.00
_cell.angle_beta   90.00
_cell.angle_gamma   90.00
#
_symmetry.space_group_name_H-M   'P 1'
#
loop_
_entity.id
_entity.type
_entity.pdbx_description
1 polymer ?
#
loop_
_entity_poly.entity_id
_entity_poly.type
_entity_poly.pdbx_seq_one_letter_code
_entity_poly.pdbx_strand_id
1 'polypeptide(L)' 'MLLILGPIWSILEAKACAKPHKTIESLKRALIKACNEITLEQLASIIDNFPKRLKACVEAKGRHFE' A
#
# COMPACT_ATOMS: atom_id res chain seq x y z
N MET A 1 -2.85 1.09 -13.01
CA MET A 1 -1.85 1.70 -12.12
C MET A 1 -2.21 1.62 -10.63
N LEU A 2 -3.49 1.82 -10.23
CA LEU A 2 -3.93 1.77 -8.83
C LEU A 2 -3.81 0.39 -8.14
N LEU A 3 -3.73 -0.71 -8.92
CA LEU A 3 -3.66 -2.06 -8.40
C LEU A 3 -2.35 -2.39 -7.67
N ILE A 4 -1.26 -1.68 -7.89
CA ILE A 4 -0.01 -1.94 -7.13
C ILE A 4 0.15 -0.95 -5.97
N LEU A 5 -0.39 0.26 -6.13
CA LEU A 5 -0.27 1.32 -5.14
C LEU A 5 -1.16 1.10 -3.90
N GLY A 6 -2.32 0.43 -4.05
CA GLY A 6 -3.22 0.16 -2.91
C GLY A 6 -2.56 -0.61 -1.75
N PRO A 7 -1.91 -1.76 -1.99
CA PRO A 7 -1.20 -2.52 -0.96
C PRO A 7 -0.05 -1.73 -0.32
N ILE A 8 0.70 -0.99 -1.13
CA ILE A 8 1.80 -0.13 -0.64
C ILE A 8 1.23 0.94 0.30
N TRP A 9 0.13 1.60 -0.10
CA TRP A 9 -0.54 2.58 0.75
C TRP A 9 -1.04 1.98 2.06
N SER A 10 -1.59 0.76 2.02
CA SER A 10 -2.05 0.06 3.23
C SER A 10 -0.90 -0.20 4.22
N ILE A 11 0.30 -0.54 3.73
CA ILE A 11 1.50 -0.71 4.57
C ILE A 11 1.95 0.64 5.15
N LEU A 12 1.99 1.69 4.32
CA LEU A 12 2.39 3.03 4.75
C LEU A 12 1.45 3.57 5.81
N GLU A 13 0.15 3.43 5.62
CA GLU A 13 -0.88 3.84 6.56
C GLU A 13 -0.76 3.05 7.88
N ALA A 14 -0.66 1.72 7.82
CA ALA A 14 -0.51 0.89 9.01
C ALA A 14 0.74 1.25 9.84
N LYS A 15 1.86 1.62 9.19
CA LYS A 15 3.11 2.00 9.87
C LYS A 15 3.11 3.45 10.34
N ALA A 16 2.77 4.39 9.46
CA ALA A 16 2.86 5.82 9.75
C ALA A 16 1.71 6.28 10.65
N CYS A 17 0.48 5.84 10.38
CA CYS A 17 -0.72 6.28 11.10
C CYS A 17 -1.03 5.43 12.35
N ALA A 18 -0.11 4.55 12.79
CA ALA A 18 -0.25 3.80 14.04
C ALA A 18 -0.38 4.71 15.28
N LYS A 19 0.06 5.97 15.18
CA LYS A 19 -0.08 7.00 16.22
C LYS A 19 -0.53 8.33 15.62
N PRO A 20 -1.28 9.17 16.37
CA PRO A 20 -1.64 10.50 15.90
C PRO A 20 -0.42 11.41 15.71
N HIS A 21 -0.43 12.19 14.64
CA HIS A 21 0.59 13.21 14.37
C HIS A 21 0.04 14.60 14.66
N LYS A 22 0.81 15.41 15.41
CA LYS A 22 0.43 16.80 15.73
C LYS A 22 0.66 17.77 14.58
N THR A 23 1.51 17.42 13.61
CA THR A 23 1.83 18.27 12.46
C THR A 23 1.98 17.45 11.18
N ILE A 24 1.81 18.12 10.05
CA ILE A 24 2.00 17.53 8.71
C ILE A 24 3.45 17.10 8.52
N GLU A 25 4.42 17.83 9.05
CA GLU A 25 5.85 17.50 8.96
C GLU A 25 6.17 16.21 9.71
N SER A 26 5.53 15.99 10.87
CA SER A 26 5.67 14.74 11.60
C SER A 26 5.10 13.57 10.80
N LEU A 27 3.95 13.74 10.16
CA LEU A 27 3.35 12.72 9.30
C LEU A 27 4.22 12.43 8.08
N LYS A 28 4.72 13.46 7.38
CA LYS A 28 5.63 13.31 6.23
C LYS A 28 6.88 12.51 6.59
N ARG A 29 7.51 12.81 7.73
CA ARG A 29 8.69 12.05 8.21
C ARG A 29 8.33 10.59 8.50
N ALA A 30 7.18 10.34 9.12
CA ALA A 30 6.72 8.98 9.41
C ALA A 30 6.44 8.18 8.13
N LEU A 31 5.82 8.79 7.11
CA LEU A 31 5.59 8.17 5.81
C LEU A 31 6.89 7.84 5.07
N ILE A 32 7.87 8.76 5.06
CA ILE A 32 9.19 8.51 4.47
C ILE A 32 9.89 7.36 5.18
N LYS A 33 9.87 7.35 6.52
CA LYS A 33 10.42 6.26 7.32
C LYS A 33 9.73 4.93 7.01
N ALA A 34 8.39 4.91 7.00
CA ALA A 34 7.61 3.72 6.69
C ALA A 34 7.94 3.17 5.30
N CYS A 35 8.14 4.04 4.31
CA CYS A 35 8.56 3.68 2.95
C CYS A 35 9.93 3.00 2.93
N ASN A 36 10.91 3.56 3.64
CA ASN A 36 12.26 2.99 3.75
C ASN A 36 12.30 1.66 4.52
N GLU A 37 11.30 1.39 5.36
CA GLU A 37 11.16 0.14 6.11
C GLU A 37 10.34 -0.93 5.37
N ILE A 38 9.83 -0.65 4.15
CA ILE A 38 9.18 -1.68 3.34
C ILE A 38 10.26 -2.66 2.89
N THR A 39 10.10 -3.94 3.25
CA THR A 39 11.10 -4.95 2.90
C THR A 39 10.92 -5.45 1.46
N LEU A 40 11.98 -6.06 0.89
CA LEU A 40 11.91 -6.67 -0.44
C LEU A 40 10.90 -7.82 -0.48
N GLU A 41 10.75 -8.57 0.62
CA GLU A 41 9.76 -9.64 0.73
C GLU A 41 8.32 -9.10 0.68
N GLN A 42 8.06 -7.96 1.33
CA GLN A 42 6.75 -7.30 1.25
C GLN A 42 6.47 -6.83 -0.18
N LEU A 43 7.45 -6.25 -0.86
CA LEU A 43 7.31 -5.83 -2.27
C LEU A 43 7.10 -7.02 -3.21
N ALA A 44 7.87 -8.10 -3.03
CA ALA A 44 7.73 -9.33 -3.80
C ALA A 44 6.32 -9.91 -3.63
N SER A 45 5.80 -10.00 -2.41
CA SER A 45 4.44 -10.47 -2.14
C SER A 45 3.36 -9.62 -2.83
N ILE A 46 3.55 -8.30 -2.92
CA ILE A 46 2.62 -7.41 -3.64
C ILE A 46 2.65 -7.70 -5.14
N ILE A 47 3.85 -7.89 -5.70
CA ILE A 47 4.05 -8.20 -7.12
C ILE A 47 3.47 -9.58 -7.46
N ASP A 48 3.73 -10.59 -6.63
CA ASP A 48 3.21 -11.95 -6.82
C ASP A 48 1.69 -12.01 -6.75
N ASN A 49 1.07 -11.15 -5.93
CA ASN A 49 -0.39 -11.04 -5.84
C ASN A 49 -1.01 -10.20 -6.97
N PHE A 50 -0.21 -9.47 -7.75
CA PHE A 50 -0.73 -8.59 -8.79
C PHE A 50 -1.57 -9.32 -9.87
N PRO A 51 -1.15 -10.47 -10.43
CA PRO A 51 -1.95 -11.22 -11.40
C PRO A 51 -3.32 -11.61 -10.87
N LYS A 52 -3.40 -12.04 -9.59
CA LYS A 52 -4.66 -12.38 -8.93
C LYS A 52 -5.60 -11.18 -8.85
N ARG A 53 -5.08 -10.02 -8.44
CA ARG A 53 -5.86 -8.77 -8.35
C ARG A 53 -6.26 -8.22 -9.72
N LEU A 54 -5.41 -8.37 -10.72
CA LEU A 54 -5.75 -8.02 -12.09
C LEU A 54 -6.91 -8.89 -12.60
N LYS A 55 -6.88 -10.19 -12.34
CA LYS A 55 -7.98 -11.10 -12.68
C LYS A 55 -9.30 -10.68 -12.02
N ALA A 56 -9.28 -10.40 -10.72
CA ALA A 56 -10.46 -9.92 -10.00
C ALA A 56 -11.00 -8.59 -10.56
N CYS A 57 -10.12 -7.67 -10.96
CA CYS A 57 -10.51 -6.42 -11.64
C CYS A 57 -11.26 -6.67 -12.95
N VAL A 58 -10.74 -7.60 -13.76
CA VAL A 58 -11.36 -7.98 -15.03
C VAL A 58 -12.73 -8.64 -14.80
N GLU A 59 -12.83 -9.56 -13.84
CA GLU A 59 -14.08 -10.23 -13.46
C GLU A 59 -15.12 -9.23 -12.92
N ALA A 60 -14.68 -8.24 -12.14
CA ALA A 60 -15.52 -7.17 -11.64
C ALA A 60 -15.93 -6.15 -12.72
N LYS A 61 -15.39 -6.26 -13.95
CA LYS A 61 -15.55 -5.29 -15.03
C LYS A 61 -15.14 -3.87 -14.60
N GLY A 62 -14.05 -3.78 -13.85
CA GLY A 62 -13.54 -2.52 -13.31
C GLY A 62 -14.35 -1.92 -12.15
N ARG A 63 -15.37 -2.61 -11.64
CA ARG A 63 -16.04 -2.23 -10.39
C ARG A 63 -15.18 -2.58 -9.19
N HIS A 64 -15.61 -2.16 -8.00
CA HIS A 64 -14.94 -2.51 -6.76
C HIS A 64 -14.87 -4.03 -6.56
N PHE A 65 -13.74 -4.51 -6.07
CA PHE A 65 -13.47 -5.90 -5.72
C PHE A 65 -12.47 -5.94 -4.55
N GLU A 66 -12.55 -6.98 -3.74
CA GLU A 66 -11.64 -7.25 -2.63
C GLU A 66 -10.43 -8.09 -3.07
#